data_AF-A0A0F9NWL2-F1
#
_entry.id   AF-A0A0F9NWL2-F1
#
_cell.length_a   1.000
_cell.length_b   1.000
_cell.length_c   1.000
_cell.angle_alpha   90.00
_cell.angle_beta   90.00
_cell.angle_gamma   90.00
#
_symmetry.space_group_name_H-M   'P 1'
#
loop_
_entity.id
_entity.type
_entity.pdbx_description
1 polymer ?
#
loop_
_entity_poly.entity_id
_entity_poly.type
_entity_poly.pdbx_seq_one_letter_code
_entity_poly.pdbx_strand_id
1 'polypeptide(L)'
;MIKSGLAFHCHHDTLCEYVYDFNERVRFIKGNKPKSEQKLRLRLFKMIPDELIPGKGSPEWEACGKAREAYDKAREAYGKAWEAYYKAGEAYYKAREAYYKAGKAYDKAREANGKAREAYDKAWEACCKAWEACCKAREANDKAREACGKAWEVCGMKYSKELEKLHTNLCPDCPWNGKTIFCT
;
A
#
# COMPACT_ATOMS: atom_id res chain seq x y z
N MET A 1 -22.59 49.39 -2.80
CA MET A 1 -22.52 49.33 -1.32
C MET A 1 -23.68 48.51 -0.79
N ILE A 2 -23.43 47.64 0.18
CA ILE A 2 -24.49 46.94 0.92
C ILE A 2 -25.19 47.99 1.79
N LYS A 3 -26.53 48.04 1.77
CA LYS A 3 -27.30 48.95 2.61
C LYS A 3 -27.55 48.29 3.97
N SER A 4 -26.90 48.81 5.01
CA SER A 4 -27.00 48.33 6.39
C SER A 4 -27.42 49.46 7.35
N GLY A 5 -27.81 49.11 8.58
CA GLY A 5 -28.28 50.05 9.60
C GLY A 5 -29.47 49.51 10.39
N LEU A 6 -29.98 50.29 11.35
CA LEU A 6 -31.21 49.91 12.06
C LEU A 6 -32.42 49.95 11.12
N ALA A 7 -33.32 48.99 11.30
CA ALA A 7 -34.56 48.92 10.54
C ALA A 7 -35.72 48.51 11.43
N PHE A 8 -36.90 49.08 11.15
CA PHE A 8 -38.14 48.61 11.73
C PHE A 8 -38.59 47.31 11.08
N HIS A 9 -39.15 46.41 11.90
CA HIS A 9 -39.85 45.21 11.45
C HIS A 9 -39.08 44.33 10.46
N CYS A 10 -37.76 44.20 10.65
CA CYS A 10 -37.01 43.19 9.90
C CYS A 10 -37.53 41.78 10.27
N HIS A 11 -37.74 41.49 11.55
CA HIS A 11 -38.59 40.40 12.06
C HIS A 11 -39.98 40.90 12.48
N HIS A 12 -40.98 40.02 12.55
CA HIS A 12 -42.38 40.41 12.80
C HIS A 12 -42.72 40.55 14.29
N ASP A 13 -41.85 40.05 15.14
CA ASP A 13 -41.89 40.03 16.61
C ASP A 13 -40.87 41.01 17.22
N THR A 14 -40.06 41.64 16.38
CA THR A 14 -39.00 42.58 16.79
C THR A 14 -39.29 43.94 16.17
N LEU A 15 -39.46 44.96 17.01
CA LEU A 15 -39.76 46.31 16.53
C LEU A 15 -38.59 46.89 15.72
N CYS A 16 -37.38 46.83 16.25
CA CYS A 16 -36.19 47.41 15.63
C CYS A 16 -34.98 46.49 15.84
N GLU A 17 -34.19 46.29 14.80
CA GLU A 17 -32.93 45.55 14.86
C GLU A 17 -31.96 46.05 13.80
N TYR A 18 -30.67 45.72 13.96
CA TYR A 18 -29.66 46.07 12.98
C TYR A 18 -29.70 45.10 11.79
N VAL A 19 -29.83 45.65 10.60
CA VAL A 19 -29.85 44.90 9.34
C VAL A 19 -28.53 45.09 8.62
N TYR A 20 -27.91 43.98 8.24
CA TYR A 20 -26.60 43.96 7.60
C TYR A 20 -26.68 44.03 6.07
N ASP A 21 -27.70 43.43 5.47
CA ASP A 21 -28.00 43.58 4.04
C ASP A 21 -29.52 43.70 3.84
N PHE A 22 -29.97 44.93 3.61
CA PHE A 22 -31.37 45.24 3.33
C PHE A 22 -31.90 44.45 2.12
N ASN A 23 -31.12 44.33 1.05
CA ASN A 23 -31.54 43.67 -0.17
C ASN A 23 -31.62 42.16 0.00
N GLU A 24 -30.69 41.56 0.74
CA GLU A 24 -30.78 40.16 1.15
C GLU A 24 -32.07 39.90 1.92
N ARG A 25 -32.40 40.74 2.91
CA ARG A 25 -33.63 40.56 3.68
C ARG A 25 -34.88 40.68 2.79
N VAL A 26 -34.91 41.63 1.86
CA VAL A 26 -35.99 41.74 0.87
C VAL A 26 -36.10 40.47 0.02
N ARG A 27 -34.99 39.92 -0.47
CA ARG A 27 -34.97 38.65 -1.21
C ARG A 27 -35.50 37.50 -0.36
N PHE A 28 -35.05 37.40 0.89
CA PHE A 28 -35.50 36.36 1.82
C PHE A 28 -37.00 36.46 2.14
N ILE A 29 -37.55 37.67 2.31
CA ILE A 29 -38.99 37.86 2.50
C ILE A 29 -39.77 37.32 1.29
N LYS A 30 -39.32 37.64 0.07
CA LYS A 30 -39.98 37.20 -1.17
C LYS A 30 -39.86 35.69 -1.41
N GLY A 31 -38.71 35.11 -1.08
CA GLY A 31 -38.39 33.69 -1.33
C GLY A 31 -38.89 32.73 -0.27
N ASN A 32 -38.90 33.14 1.01
CA ASN A 32 -39.02 32.19 2.13
C ASN A 32 -40.23 32.46 3.05
N LYS A 33 -40.84 33.65 3.03
CA LYS A 33 -41.97 33.97 3.92
C LYS A 33 -43.33 33.65 3.29
N PRO A 34 -44.37 33.33 4.09
CA PRO A 34 -45.71 33.04 3.58
C PRO A 34 -46.25 34.15 2.68
N LYS A 35 -46.86 33.78 1.54
CA LYS A 35 -47.30 34.74 0.50
C LYS A 35 -48.26 35.80 1.02
N SER A 36 -49.15 35.43 1.94
CA SER A 36 -50.09 36.33 2.62
C SER A 36 -49.40 37.41 3.45
N GLU A 37 -48.19 37.17 3.95
CA GLU A 37 -47.46 38.09 4.82
C GLU A 37 -46.49 39.01 4.04
N GLN A 38 -46.05 38.61 2.85
CA GLN A 38 -44.96 39.30 2.12
C GLN A 38 -45.27 40.78 1.88
N LYS A 39 -46.51 41.10 1.47
CA LYS A 39 -46.94 42.49 1.22
C LYS A 39 -46.81 43.35 2.48
N LEU A 40 -47.25 42.84 3.62
CA LEU A 40 -47.17 43.56 4.89
C LEU A 40 -45.73 43.69 5.37
N ARG A 41 -44.97 42.59 5.34
CA ARG A 41 -43.56 42.56 5.74
C ARG A 41 -42.72 43.55 4.93
N LEU A 42 -42.84 43.57 3.60
CA LEU A 42 -42.10 44.51 2.75
C LEU A 42 -42.54 45.97 2.94
N ARG A 43 -43.81 46.21 3.27
CA ARG A 43 -44.31 47.56 3.54
C ARG A 43 -43.78 48.12 4.87
N LEU A 44 -43.70 47.28 5.90
CA LEU A 44 -43.29 47.67 7.25
C LEU A 44 -41.77 47.62 7.44
N PHE A 45 -41.07 46.76 6.69
CA PHE A 45 -39.62 46.67 6.73
C PHE A 45 -38.96 47.93 6.15
N LYS A 46 -38.54 48.83 7.04
CA LYS A 46 -38.00 50.15 6.67
C LYS A 46 -36.71 50.45 7.42
N MET A 47 -35.69 50.87 6.69
CA MET A 47 -34.47 51.41 7.28
C MET A 47 -34.78 52.70 8.02
N ILE A 48 -34.19 52.88 9.19
CA ILE A 48 -34.23 54.12 9.96
C ILE A 48 -33.09 55.01 9.43
N PRO A 49 -33.36 56.25 8.98
CA PRO A 49 -32.32 57.19 8.62
C PRO A 49 -31.36 57.40 9.78
N ASP A 50 -30.08 57.49 9.46
CA ASP A 50 -29.00 57.54 10.43
C ASP A 50 -29.11 58.72 11.40
N GLU A 51 -29.62 59.84 10.89
CA GLU A 51 -29.82 61.10 11.63
C GLU A 51 -30.94 61.00 12.67
N LEU A 52 -31.80 60.00 12.55
CA LEU A 52 -32.95 59.78 13.42
C LEU A 52 -32.70 58.68 14.47
N ILE A 53 -31.54 58.01 14.43
CA ILE A 53 -31.22 56.92 15.36
C ILE A 53 -30.80 57.51 16.72
N PRO A 54 -31.55 57.27 17.81
CA PRO A 54 -31.14 57.71 19.13
C PRO A 54 -29.86 56.99 19.56
N GLY A 55 -28.94 57.73 20.19
CA GLY A 55 -27.67 57.16 20.66
C GLY A 55 -26.69 56.81 19.55
N LYS A 56 -26.95 57.18 18.28
CA LYS A 56 -25.95 56.99 17.23
C LYS A 56 -24.70 57.82 17.53
N GLY A 57 -23.54 57.19 17.46
CA GLY A 57 -22.26 57.81 17.82
C GLY A 57 -21.99 57.86 19.33
N SER A 58 -22.87 57.26 20.16
CA SER A 58 -22.57 57.07 21.58
C SER A 58 -21.52 55.97 21.79
N PRO A 59 -20.89 55.90 22.99
CA PRO A 59 -19.99 54.80 23.34
C PRO A 59 -20.62 53.41 23.18
N GLU A 60 -21.91 53.27 23.47
CA GLU A 60 -22.65 52.00 23.31
C GLU A 60 -22.78 51.60 21.83
N TRP A 61 -23.06 52.57 20.96
CA TRP A 61 -23.12 52.34 19.52
C TRP A 61 -21.77 51.88 18.95
N GLU A 62 -20.69 52.54 19.35
CA GLU A 62 -19.34 52.14 18.97
C GLU A 62 -18.98 50.75 19.50
N ALA A 63 -19.38 50.43 20.73
CA ALA A 63 -19.17 49.11 21.33
C ALA A 63 -19.87 48.00 20.53
N CYS A 64 -21.10 48.23 20.05
CA CYS A 64 -21.80 47.31 19.16
C CYS A 64 -21.03 47.10 17.84
N GLY A 65 -20.49 48.17 17.25
CA GLY A 65 -19.65 48.10 16.05
C GLY A 65 -18.40 47.25 16.26
N LYS A 66 -17.65 47.51 17.34
CA LYS A 66 -16.44 46.73 17.70
C LYS A 66 -16.75 45.26 17.98
N ALA A 67 -17.82 44.97 18.71
CA ALA A 67 -18.25 43.60 18.97
C ALA A 67 -18.60 42.87 17.67
N ARG A 68 -19.21 43.56 16.71
CA ARG A 68 -19.52 43.00 15.40
C ARG A 68 -18.28 42.73 14.56
N GLU A 69 -17.33 43.65 14.49
CA GLU A 69 -16.07 43.41 13.80
C GLU A 69 -15.32 42.21 14.39
N ALA A 70 -15.33 42.07 15.72
CA ALA A 70 -14.75 40.92 16.40
C ALA A 70 -15.47 39.62 16.03
N TYR A 71 -16.81 39.64 15.98
CA TYR A 71 -17.61 38.50 15.55
C TYR A 71 -17.33 38.09 14.10
N ASP A 72 -17.28 39.05 13.16
CA ASP A 72 -17.02 38.76 11.75
C ASP A 72 -15.62 38.17 11.54
N LYS A 73 -14.61 38.70 12.25
CA LYS A 73 -13.25 38.12 12.29
C LYS A 73 -13.24 36.69 12.84
N ALA A 74 -13.96 36.43 13.92
CA ALA A 74 -14.07 35.10 14.51
C ALA A 74 -14.77 34.11 13.55
N ARG A 75 -15.82 34.56 12.86
CA ARG A 75 -16.54 33.75 11.87
C ARG A 75 -15.68 33.42 10.65
N GLU A 76 -14.90 34.38 10.16
CA GLU A 76 -13.94 34.14 9.08
C GLU A 76 -12.86 33.12 9.51
N ALA A 77 -12.31 33.28 10.71
CA ALA A 77 -11.33 32.33 11.26
C ALA A 77 -11.92 30.92 11.40
N TYR A 78 -13.18 30.81 11.86
CA TYR A 78 -13.91 29.55 11.94
C TYR A 78 -14.11 28.89 10.57
N GLY A 79 -14.47 29.68 9.55
CA GLY A 79 -14.58 29.20 8.17
C GLY A 79 -13.27 28.60 7.65
N LYS A 80 -12.16 29.32 7.84
CA LYS A 80 -10.81 28.84 7.47
C LYS A 80 -10.42 27.56 8.21
N ALA A 81 -10.74 27.47 9.50
CA ALA A 81 -10.48 26.27 10.30
C ALA A 81 -11.27 25.06 9.78
N TRP A 82 -12.54 25.24 9.39
CA TRP A 82 -13.35 24.19 8.77
C TRP A 82 -12.82 23.74 7.42
N GLU A 83 -12.42 24.67 6.56
CA GLU A 83 -11.79 24.32 5.27
C GLU A 83 -10.51 23.51 5.48
N ALA A 84 -9.67 23.89 6.46
CA ALA A 84 -8.48 23.13 6.82
C ALA A 84 -8.82 21.73 7.34
N TYR A 85 -9.85 21.61 8.19
CA TYR A 85 -10.34 20.32 8.69
C TYR A 85 -10.79 19.40 7.55
N TYR A 86 -11.59 19.90 6.59
CA TYR A 86 -12.01 19.10 5.44
C TYR A 86 -10.83 18.63 4.58
N LYS A 87 -9.87 19.53 4.29
CA LYS A 87 -8.66 19.17 3.55
C LYS A 87 -7.83 18.10 4.28
N ALA A 88 -7.71 18.19 5.60
CA ALA A 88 -7.03 17.18 6.40
C ALA A 88 -7.77 15.82 6.35
N GLY A 89 -9.11 15.85 6.40
CA GLY A 89 -9.94 14.65 6.24
C GLY A 89 -9.75 13.98 4.88
N GLU A 90 -9.77 14.75 3.78
CA GLU A 90 -9.50 14.22 2.44
C GLU A 90 -8.10 13.59 2.32
N ALA A 91 -7.08 14.25 2.89
CA ALA A 91 -5.71 13.73 2.90
C ALA A 91 -5.63 12.41 3.69
N TYR A 92 -6.30 12.33 4.85
CA TYR A 92 -6.38 11.12 5.65
C TYR A 92 -7.02 9.96 4.89
N TYR A 93 -8.15 10.17 4.20
CA TYR A 93 -8.81 9.11 3.43
C TYR A 93 -7.95 8.62 2.27
N LYS A 94 -7.27 9.53 1.55
CA LYS A 94 -6.32 9.16 0.49
C LYS A 94 -5.16 8.31 1.03
N ALA A 95 -4.58 8.70 2.17
CA ALA A 95 -3.51 7.95 2.81
C ALA A 95 -3.98 6.54 3.25
N ARG A 96 -5.19 6.45 3.80
CA ARG A 96 -5.80 5.18 4.21
C ARG A 96 -6.04 4.24 3.02
N GLU A 97 -6.51 4.77 1.89
CA GLU A 97 -6.68 3.98 0.67
C GLU A 97 -5.34 3.44 0.13
N ALA A 98 -4.29 4.27 0.13
CA ALA A 98 -2.95 3.86 -0.27
C ALA A 98 -2.41 2.74 0.64
N TYR A 99 -2.61 2.86 1.96
CA TYR A 99 -2.23 1.82 2.93
C TYR A 99 -2.90 0.47 2.63
N TYR A 100 -4.22 0.46 2.38
CA TYR A 100 -4.92 -0.79 2.02
C TYR A 100 -4.43 -1.41 0.71
N LYS A 101 -4.10 -0.58 -0.30
CA LYS A 101 -3.51 -1.07 -1.55
C LYS A 101 -2.15 -1.72 -1.32
N ALA A 102 -1.30 -1.10 -0.51
CA ALA A 102 0.00 -1.65 -0.13
C ALA A 102 -0.12 -2.98 0.62
N GLY A 103 -1.07 -3.08 1.57
CA GLY A 103 -1.35 -4.34 2.28
C GLY A 103 -1.75 -5.48 1.33
N LYS A 104 -2.66 -5.22 0.38
CA LYS A 104 -3.04 -6.22 -0.63
C LYS A 104 -1.87 -6.66 -1.51
N ALA A 105 -0.97 -5.74 -1.86
CA ALA A 105 0.22 -6.07 -2.64
C ALA A 105 1.20 -6.95 -1.84
N TYR A 106 1.38 -6.65 -0.54
CA TYR A 106 2.20 -7.44 0.36
C TYR A 106 1.68 -8.88 0.51
N ASP A 107 0.36 -9.05 0.71
CA ASP A 107 -0.25 -10.38 0.84
C ASP A 107 -0.03 -11.24 -0.42
N LYS A 108 -0.20 -10.64 -1.61
CA LYS A 108 0.08 -11.32 -2.89
C LYS A 108 1.55 -11.73 -3.01
N ALA A 109 2.49 -10.87 -2.62
CA ALA A 109 3.92 -11.18 -2.65
C ALA A 109 4.25 -12.34 -1.70
N ARG A 110 3.64 -12.38 -0.52
CA ARG A 110 3.80 -13.46 0.45
C ARG A 110 3.27 -14.79 -0.08
N GLU A 111 2.10 -14.79 -0.73
CA GLU A 111 1.54 -15.98 -1.36
C GLU A 111 2.46 -16.53 -2.47
N ALA A 112 2.98 -15.65 -3.33
CA ALA A 112 3.92 -16.02 -4.39
C ALA A 112 5.22 -16.61 -3.83
N ASN A 113 5.76 -16.04 -2.75
CA ASN A 113 6.93 -16.58 -2.07
C ASN A 113 6.67 -17.98 -1.49
N GLY A 114 5.50 -18.19 -0.89
CA GLY A 114 5.08 -19.51 -0.39
C GLY A 114 5.07 -20.57 -1.49
N LYS A 115 4.47 -20.25 -2.66
CA LYS A 115 4.46 -21.14 -3.84
C LYS A 115 5.87 -21.43 -4.36
N ALA A 116 6.74 -20.42 -4.42
CA ALA A 116 8.13 -20.59 -4.85
C ALA A 116 8.92 -21.51 -3.90
N ARG A 117 8.70 -21.38 -2.59
CA ARG A 117 9.32 -22.25 -1.59
C ARG A 117 8.85 -23.70 -1.72
N GLU A 118 7.54 -23.92 -1.91
CA GLU A 118 7.01 -25.27 -2.13
C GLU A 118 7.60 -25.92 -3.40
N ALA A 119 7.76 -25.15 -4.47
CA ALA A 119 8.41 -25.64 -5.70
C ALA A 119 9.88 -25.98 -5.48
N TYR A 120 10.61 -25.15 -4.71
CA TYR A 120 11.99 -25.42 -4.32
C TYR A 120 12.11 -26.71 -3.50
N ASP A 121 11.26 -26.89 -2.49
CA ASP A 121 11.30 -28.08 -1.63
C ASP A 121 11.03 -29.36 -2.44
N LYS A 122 10.08 -29.33 -3.39
CA LYS A 122 9.82 -30.44 -4.31
C LYS A 122 11.01 -30.74 -5.23
N ALA A 123 11.66 -29.71 -5.77
CA ALA A 123 12.86 -29.88 -6.61
C ALA A 123 14.03 -30.46 -5.81
N TRP A 124 14.22 -29.98 -4.57
CA TRP A 124 15.23 -30.50 -3.66
C TRP A 124 14.99 -31.99 -3.35
N GLU A 125 13.77 -32.39 -3.03
CA GLU A 125 13.43 -33.79 -2.79
C GLU A 125 13.72 -34.68 -4.00
N ALA A 126 13.40 -34.20 -5.21
CA ALA A 126 13.71 -34.91 -6.46
C ALA A 126 15.22 -35.08 -6.66
N CYS A 127 16.01 -34.03 -6.38
CA CYS A 127 17.48 -34.09 -6.43
C CYS A 127 18.04 -35.11 -5.43
N CYS A 128 17.53 -35.15 -4.19
CA CYS A 128 17.93 -36.14 -3.20
C CYS A 128 17.65 -37.57 -3.68
N LYS A 129 16.45 -37.82 -4.23
CA LYS A 129 16.10 -39.15 -4.79
C LYS A 129 17.01 -39.54 -5.96
N ALA A 130 17.32 -38.59 -6.85
CA ALA A 130 18.24 -38.83 -7.96
C ALA A 130 19.65 -39.16 -7.46
N TRP A 131 20.14 -38.43 -6.45
CA TRP A 131 21.42 -38.69 -5.81
C TRP A 131 21.50 -40.10 -5.20
N GLU A 132 20.48 -40.49 -4.42
CA GLU A 132 20.39 -41.84 -3.88
C GLU A 132 20.42 -42.93 -4.96
N ALA A 133 19.72 -42.72 -6.07
CA ALA A 133 19.74 -43.63 -7.20
C ALA A 133 21.13 -43.75 -7.84
N CYS A 134 21.83 -42.62 -8.00
CA CYS A 134 23.22 -42.60 -8.48
C CYS A 134 24.17 -43.36 -7.54
N CYS A 135 24.02 -43.19 -6.21
CA CYS A 135 24.80 -43.95 -5.24
C CYS A 135 24.59 -45.46 -5.38
N LYS A 136 23.33 -45.90 -5.47
CA LYS A 136 22.99 -47.32 -5.67
C LYS A 136 23.56 -47.88 -6.98
N ALA A 137 23.47 -47.11 -8.07
CA ALA A 137 24.03 -47.49 -9.35
C ALA A 137 25.56 -47.64 -9.29
N ARG A 138 26.24 -46.75 -8.55
CA ARG A 138 27.68 -46.82 -8.32
C ARG A 138 28.07 -48.06 -7.54
N GLU A 139 27.37 -48.36 -6.44
CA GLU A 139 27.62 -49.58 -5.66
C GLU A 139 27.42 -50.85 -6.50
N ALA A 140 26.39 -50.88 -7.36
CA ALA A 140 26.17 -51.99 -8.28
C ALA A 140 27.30 -52.11 -9.31
N ASN A 141 27.79 -51.00 -9.84
CA ASN A 141 28.93 -50.97 -10.76
C ASN A 141 30.20 -51.50 -10.11
N ASP A 142 30.50 -51.07 -8.88
CA ASP A 142 31.68 -51.51 -8.14
C ASP A 142 31.63 -53.02 -7.89
N LYS A 143 30.47 -53.56 -7.49
CA LYS A 143 30.26 -55.01 -7.35
C LYS A 143 30.45 -55.76 -8.67
N ALA A 144 29.94 -55.22 -9.78
CA ALA A 144 30.11 -55.82 -11.10
C ALA A 144 31.58 -55.83 -11.53
N ARG A 145 32.33 -54.75 -11.26
CA ARG A 145 33.77 -54.67 -11.54
C ARG A 145 34.55 -55.68 -10.71
N GLU A 146 34.23 -55.84 -9.43
CA GLU A 146 34.85 -56.85 -8.57
C GLU A 146 34.58 -58.27 -9.10
N ALA A 147 33.34 -58.58 -9.48
CA ALA A 147 32.97 -59.87 -10.05
C ALA A 147 33.70 -60.14 -11.38
N CYS A 148 33.79 -59.14 -12.27
CA CYS A 148 34.57 -59.22 -13.50
C CYS A 148 36.05 -59.47 -13.22
N GLY A 149 36.64 -58.77 -12.24
CA GLY A 149 38.03 -58.97 -11.82
C GLY A 149 38.28 -60.40 -11.38
N LYS A 150 37.44 -60.93 -10.48
CA LYS A 150 37.52 -62.34 -10.03
C LYS A 150 37.36 -63.34 -11.19
N ALA A 151 36.44 -63.08 -12.12
CA ALA A 151 36.25 -63.94 -13.29
C ALA A 151 37.49 -63.96 -14.20
N TRP A 152 38.14 -62.81 -14.39
CA TRP A 152 39.40 -62.70 -15.14
C TRP A 152 40.56 -63.40 -14.44
N GLU A 153 40.66 -63.31 -13.12
CA GLU A 153 41.66 -64.06 -12.32
C GLU A 153 41.49 -65.57 -12.52
N VAL A 154 40.26 -66.09 -12.39
CA VAL A 154 39.95 -67.51 -12.61
C VAL A 154 40.28 -67.93 -14.05
N CYS A 155 39.94 -67.11 -15.04
CA CYS A 155 40.26 -67.36 -16.44
C CYS A 155 41.78 -67.42 -16.67
N GLY A 156 42.51 -66.42 -16.16
CA GLY A 156 43.97 -66.35 -16.24
C GLY A 156 44.66 -67.54 -15.58
N MET A 157 44.16 -67.99 -14.42
CA MET A 157 44.66 -69.19 -13.75
C MET A 157 44.39 -70.47 -14.56
N LYS A 158 43.18 -70.60 -15.13
CA LYS A 158 42.78 -71.78 -15.91
C LYS A 158 43.63 -71.97 -17.16
N TYR A 159 43.97 -70.88 -17.85
CA TYR A 159 44.73 -70.90 -19.10
C TYR A 159 46.19 -70.44 -18.94
N SER A 160 46.74 -70.51 -17.72
CA SER A 160 48.05 -69.95 -17.38
C SER A 160 49.18 -70.52 -18.24
N LYS A 161 49.20 -71.84 -18.46
CA LYS A 161 50.23 -72.52 -19.27
C LYS A 161 50.17 -72.13 -20.75
N GLU A 162 48.97 -72.00 -21.29
CA GLU A 162 48.74 -71.55 -22.67
C GLU A 162 49.19 -70.10 -22.83
N LEU A 163 48.87 -69.24 -21.86
CA LEU A 163 49.31 -67.85 -21.83
C LEU A 163 50.83 -67.71 -21.66
N GLU A 164 51.48 -68.55 -20.86
CA GLU A 164 52.95 -68.59 -20.73
C GLU A 164 53.62 -68.96 -22.06
N LYS A 165 53.12 -70.00 -22.74
CA LYS A 165 53.61 -70.38 -24.08
C LYS A 165 53.43 -69.23 -25.08
N LEU A 166 52.27 -68.57 -25.05
CA LEU A 166 51.98 -67.42 -25.90
C LEU A 166 52.92 -66.25 -25.58
N HIS A 167 53.18 -65.99 -24.30
CA HIS A 167 54.11 -64.96 -23.86
C HIS A 167 55.54 -65.21 -24.35
N THR A 168 56.05 -66.45 -24.27
CA THR A 168 57.37 -66.79 -24.84
C THR A 168 57.43 -66.51 -26.35
N ASN A 169 56.35 -66.79 -27.08
CA ASN A 169 56.31 -66.53 -28.53
C ASN A 169 56.20 -65.03 -28.87
N LEU A 170 55.39 -64.28 -28.12
CA LEU A 170 55.13 -62.85 -28.37
C LEU A 170 56.20 -61.93 -27.78
N CYS A 171 56.92 -62.39 -26.75
CA CYS A 171 57.89 -61.61 -25.99
C CYS A 171 59.16 -62.45 -25.69
N PRO A 172 59.95 -62.83 -26.72
CA PRO A 172 61.06 -63.77 -26.57
C PRO A 172 62.18 -63.31 -25.63
N ASP A 173 62.37 -61.99 -25.46
CA ASP A 173 63.42 -61.39 -24.60
C ASP A 173 62.86 -60.78 -23.31
N CYS A 174 61.68 -61.21 -22.86
CA CYS A 174 61.04 -60.62 -21.68
C CYS A 174 61.78 -60.98 -20.37
N PRO A 175 62.18 -60.00 -19.54
CA PRO A 175 62.86 -60.23 -18.25
C PRO A 175 61.94 -60.72 -17.12
N TRP A 176 60.68 -61.09 -17.43
CA TRP A 176 59.72 -61.55 -16.43
C TRP A 176 60.24 -62.77 -15.66
N ASN A 177 60.40 -62.62 -14.34
CA ASN A 177 60.91 -63.69 -13.47
C ASN A 177 59.82 -64.44 -12.68
N GLY A 178 58.55 -64.30 -13.07
CA GLY A 178 57.40 -64.83 -12.31
C GLY A 178 56.86 -63.87 -11.25
N LYS A 179 57.53 -62.75 -10.99
CA LYS A 179 57.08 -61.73 -10.02
C LYS A 179 57.09 -60.31 -10.58
N THR A 180 58.08 -59.96 -11.40
CA THR A 180 58.23 -58.62 -11.97
C THR A 180 58.98 -58.68 -13.31
N ILE A 181 58.73 -57.71 -14.20
CA ILE A 181 59.53 -57.47 -15.42
C ILE A 181 60.72 -56.54 -15.15
N PHE A 182 60.80 -55.95 -13.96
CA PHE A 182 61.91 -55.05 -13.61
C PHE A 182 63.06 -55.88 -13.05
N CYS A 183 64.26 -55.70 -13.61
CA CYS A 183 65.48 -56.27 -13.06
C CYS A 183 65.69 -55.74 -11.62
N THR A 184 65.90 -56.66 -10.68
CA THR A 184 66.45 -56.33 -9.35
C THR A 184 67.96 -56.31 -9.40
#